data_AF-A0A367LUB7-F1
#
_entry.id   AF-A0A367LUB7-F1
#
_cell.length_a   1.000
_cell.length_b   1.000
_cell.length_c   1.000
_cell.angle_alpha   90.00
_cell.angle_beta   90.00
_cell.angle_gamma   90.00
#
_symmetry.space_group_name_H-M   'P 1'
#
loop_
_entity.id
_entity.type
_entity.pdbx_description
1 polymer ?
#
loop_
_entity_poly.entity_id
_entity_poly.type
_entity_poly.pdbx_seq_one_letter_code
_entity_poly.pdbx_strand_id
1 'polypeptide(L)'
;VGQRLEEINRTLPKGVKAITVYDRTTLVDKAVATVKKNLVEGAALVIAVLFLFLGNIRAALITATIIPLSMLFTFTGMVGNRVSANLMSLGALD
;
A
#
# COMPACT_ATOMS: atom_id res chain seq x y z
N VAL A 1 16.76 -8.43 -0.35
CA VAL A 1 17.23 -9.42 0.65
C VAL A 1 17.12 -10.86 0.15
N GLY A 2 16.15 -11.21 -0.70
CA GLY A 2 15.98 -12.58 -1.23
C GLY A 2 17.16 -13.16 -2.04
N GLN A 3 17.86 -12.34 -2.84
CA GLN A 3 18.93 -12.83 -3.72
C GLN A 3 20.17 -13.37 -2.97
N ARG A 4 20.49 -12.85 -1.78
CA ARG A 4 21.65 -13.34 -0.98
C ARG A 4 21.37 -14.63 -0.21
N LEU A 5 20.10 -14.95 0.02
CA LEU A 5 19.70 -16.19 0.71
C LEU A 5 19.75 -17.41 -0.23
N GLU A 6 19.58 -17.19 -1.52
CA GLU A 6 19.63 -18.25 -2.54
C GLU A 6 21.06 -18.73 -2.79
N GLU A 7 22.05 -17.81 -2.74
CA GLU A 7 23.47 -18.15 -2.83
C GLU A 7 23.97 -18.96 -1.64
N ILE A 8 23.49 -18.67 -0.42
CA ILE A 8 23.92 -19.38 0.81
C ILE A 8 23.31 -20.79 0.89
N ASN A 9 22.10 -20.99 0.38
CA ASN A 9 21.46 -22.30 0.32
C ASN A 9 22.18 -23.30 -0.62
N ARG A 10 23.00 -22.82 -1.56
CA ARG A 10 23.82 -23.68 -2.42
C ARG A 10 25.04 -24.27 -1.70
N THR A 11 25.48 -23.67 -0.59
CA THR A 11 26.68 -24.07 0.15
C THR A 11 26.36 -24.96 1.35
N LEU A 12 25.08 -25.24 1.61
CA LEU A 12 24.65 -26.00 2.79
C LEU A 12 24.56 -27.51 2.50
N PRO A 13 25.11 -28.37 3.38
CA PRO A 13 25.12 -29.82 3.20
C PRO A 13 23.71 -30.42 3.24
N LYS A 14 23.53 -31.56 2.56
CA LYS A 14 22.24 -32.28 2.45
C LYS A 14 21.66 -32.56 3.84
N GLY A 15 20.58 -31.86 4.19
CA GLY A 15 19.84 -32.04 5.45
C GLY A 15 19.58 -30.77 6.24
N VAL A 16 20.25 -29.65 5.93
CA VAL A 16 20.05 -28.37 6.63
C VAL A 16 19.27 -27.42 5.73
N LYS A 17 18.00 -27.19 6.03
CA LYS A 17 17.20 -26.11 5.45
C LYS A 17 17.29 -24.88 6.34
N ALA A 18 17.75 -23.75 5.81
CA ALA A 18 17.61 -22.47 6.46
C ALA A 18 16.12 -22.07 6.47
N ILE A 19 15.42 -22.37 7.56
CA ILE A 19 14.03 -21.97 7.76
C ILE A 19 14.07 -20.54 8.33
N THR A 20 13.46 -19.58 7.65
CA THR A 20 13.37 -18.19 8.10
C THR A 20 12.40 -18.10 9.28
N VAL A 21 12.88 -18.33 10.50
CA VAL A 21 12.06 -18.38 11.73
C VAL A 21 11.53 -17.01 12.19
N TYR A 22 11.57 -15.97 11.34
CA TYR A 22 11.01 -14.66 11.66
C TYR A 22 10.68 -13.87 10.38
N ASP A 23 9.66 -14.32 9.66
CA ASP A 23 9.18 -13.65 8.46
C ASP A 23 8.40 -12.36 8.83
N ARG A 24 9.12 -11.27 9.13
CA ARG A 24 8.52 -9.91 9.20
C ARG A 24 7.74 -9.59 7.91
N THR A 25 8.07 -10.26 6.82
CA THR A 25 7.34 -10.25 5.56
C THR A 25 5.87 -10.63 5.75
N THR A 26 5.54 -11.69 6.51
CA THR A 26 4.12 -12.08 6.69
C THR A 26 3.27 -11.09 7.48
N LEU A 27 3.84 -10.37 8.46
CA LEU A 27 3.11 -9.31 9.17
C LEU A 27 2.94 -8.06 8.30
N VAL A 28 3.98 -7.69 7.55
CA VAL A 28 3.92 -6.56 6.60
C VAL A 28 2.95 -6.87 5.46
N ASP A 29 2.98 -8.07 4.89
CA ASP A 29 2.08 -8.50 3.81
C ASP A 29 0.62 -8.49 4.27
N LYS A 30 0.34 -8.96 5.49
CA LYS A 30 -1.01 -8.88 6.09
C LYS A 30 -1.43 -7.43 6.34
N ALA A 31 -0.55 -6.59 6.86
CA ALA A 31 -0.85 -5.18 7.08
C ALA A 31 -1.12 -4.44 5.76
N VAL A 32 -0.30 -4.67 4.73
CA VAL A 32 -0.48 -4.12 3.38
C VAL A 32 -1.79 -4.61 2.77
N ALA A 33 -2.15 -5.87 2.93
CA ALA A 33 -3.42 -6.41 2.45
C ALA A 33 -4.63 -5.75 3.11
N THR A 34 -4.58 -5.55 4.43
CA THR A 34 -5.65 -4.86 5.18
C THR A 34 -5.75 -3.39 4.78
N VAL A 35 -4.62 -2.68 4.68
CA VAL A 35 -4.60 -1.27 4.25
C VAL A 35 -5.13 -1.12 2.82
N LYS A 36 -4.73 -2.00 1.90
CA LYS A 36 -5.26 -2.03 0.53
C LYS A 36 -6.77 -2.25 0.52
N LYS A 37 -7.27 -3.20 1.32
CA LYS A 37 -8.72 -3.46 1.42
C LYS A 37 -9.47 -2.24 1.94
N ASN A 38 -8.97 -1.62 3.01
CA ASN A 38 -9.58 -0.42 3.60
C ASN A 38 -9.59 0.76 2.61
N LEU A 39 -8.50 0.98 1.86
CA LEU A 39 -8.43 2.02 0.83
C LEU A 39 -9.47 1.83 -0.27
N VAL A 40 -9.65 0.59 -0.73
CA VAL A 40 -10.63 0.27 -1.78
C VAL A 40 -12.06 0.43 -1.25
N GLU A 41 -12.35 -0.09 -0.06
CA GLU A 41 -13.67 0.05 0.57
C GLU A 41 -14.01 1.51 0.88
N GLY A 42 -13.04 2.28 1.39
CA GLY A 42 -13.17 3.72 1.65
C GLY A 42 -13.43 4.51 0.37
N ALA A 43 -12.63 4.29 -0.68
CA ALA A 43 -12.83 4.95 -1.97
C ALA A 43 -14.21 4.65 -2.57
N ALA A 44 -14.67 3.40 -2.47
CA ALA A 44 -16.00 3.00 -2.93
C ALA A 44 -17.11 3.72 -2.15
N LEU A 45 -16.98 3.83 -0.83
CA LEU A 45 -17.94 4.57 0.02
C LEU A 45 -17.97 6.06 -0.33
N VAL A 46 -16.81 6.69 -0.50
CA VAL A 46 -16.74 8.10 -0.90
C VAL A 46 -17.44 8.32 -2.24
N ILE A 47 -17.20 7.47 -3.23
CA ILE A 47 -17.89 7.54 -4.53
C ILE A 47 -19.40 7.39 -4.34
N ALA A 48 -19.86 6.40 -3.57
CA ALA A 48 -21.28 6.18 -3.32
C ALA A 48 -21.95 7.40 -2.68
N VAL A 49 -21.31 8.02 -1.69
CA VAL A 49 -21.80 9.23 -1.02
C VAL A 49 -21.79 10.43 -1.98
N LEU A 50 -20.74 10.61 -2.78
CA LEU A 50 -20.69 11.67 -3.79
C LEU A 50 -21.82 11.55 -4.82
N PHE A 51 -22.10 10.33 -5.31
CA PHE A 51 -23.21 10.09 -6.21
C PHE A 51 -24.57 10.37 -5.55
N LEU A 52 -24.75 9.97 -4.29
CA LEU A 52 -25.98 10.22 -3.53
C LEU A 52 -26.23 11.71 -3.32
N PHE A 53 -25.20 12.48 -2.97
CA PHE A 53 -25.33 13.90 -2.66
C PHE A 53 -25.38 14.81 -3.89
N LEU A 54 -24.55 14.54 -4.91
CA LEU A 54 -24.46 15.43 -6.06
C LEU A 54 -25.51 15.11 -7.13
N GLY A 55 -25.99 13.85 -7.23
CA GLY A 55 -26.94 13.41 -8.25
C GLY A 55 -26.48 13.57 -9.70
N ASN A 56 -25.31 14.16 -9.93
CA ASN A 56 -24.73 14.50 -11.22
C ASN A 56 -23.38 13.78 -11.39
N ILE A 57 -23.38 12.82 -12.31
CA ILE A 57 -22.25 11.95 -12.64
C ILE A 57 -20.98 12.75 -13.00
N ARG A 58 -21.15 13.92 -13.64
CA ARG A 58 -20.01 14.76 -14.04
C ARG A 58 -19.27 15.33 -12.84
N ALA A 59 -20.00 15.84 -11.87
CA ALA A 59 -19.40 16.43 -10.67
C ALA A 59 -18.78 15.35 -9.78
N ALA A 60 -19.45 14.19 -9.65
CA ALA A 60 -18.89 13.04 -8.94
C ALA A 60 -17.56 12.55 -9.56
N LEU A 61 -17.45 12.49 -10.89
CA LEU A 61 -16.20 12.10 -11.58
C LEU A 61 -15.06 13.12 -11.39
N ILE A 62 -15.38 14.41 -11.40
CA ILE A 62 -14.38 15.47 -11.15
C ILE A 62 -13.86 15.36 -9.72
N THR A 63 -14.74 15.20 -8.73
CA THR A 63 -14.31 15.05 -7.33
C THR A 63 -13.56 13.74 -7.10
N ALA A 64 -13.99 12.64 -7.74
CA ALA A 64 -13.31 11.34 -7.64
C ALA A 64 -11.89 11.36 -8.21
N THR A 65 -11.62 12.16 -9.26
CA THR A 65 -10.26 12.29 -9.82
C THR A 65 -9.34 13.19 -8.98
N ILE A 66 -9.87 14.06 -8.13
CA ILE A 66 -9.07 14.89 -7.21
C ILE A 66 -8.35 14.02 -6.16
N ILE A 67 -8.99 12.96 -5.66
CA ILE A 67 -8.42 12.06 -4.64
C ILE A 67 -7.08 11.43 -5.11
N PRO A 68 -7.00 10.71 -6.25
CA PRO A 68 -5.75 10.14 -6.73
C PRO A 68 -4.72 11.19 -7.15
N LEU A 69 -5.17 12.34 -7.68
CA LEU A 69 -4.28 13.46 -8.02
C LEU A 69 -3.57 14.01 -6.77
N SER A 70 -4.32 14.26 -5.69
CA SER A 70 -3.77 14.73 -4.41
C SER A 70 -2.81 13.69 -3.81
N MET A 71 -3.14 12.40 -3.89
CA MET A 71 -2.21 11.34 -3.49
C MET A 71 -0.92 11.36 -4.31
N LEU A 72 -1.00 11.53 -5.63
CA LEU A 72 0.17 11.60 -6.51
C LEU A 72 1.08 12.78 -6.17
N PHE A 73 0.50 13.97 -5.95
CA PHE A 73 1.24 15.15 -5.48
C PHE A 73 1.91 14.89 -4.14
N THR A 74 1.20 14.26 -3.20
CA THR A 74 1.74 13.94 -1.88
C THR A 74 2.90 12.94 -1.97
N PHE A 75 2.75 11.86 -2.75
CA PHE A 75 3.84 10.91 -3.00
C PHE A 75 5.05 11.58 -3.65
N THR A 76 4.83 12.42 -4.66
CA THR A 76 5.90 13.16 -5.33
C THR A 76 6.64 14.07 -4.35
N GLY A 77 5.92 14.77 -3.48
CA GLY A 77 6.49 15.58 -2.40
C GLY A 77 7.26 14.75 -1.36
N MET A 78 6.74 13.60 -0.93
CA MET A 78 7.43 12.72 0.02
C MET A 78 8.76 12.19 -0.55
N VAL A 79 8.76 11.80 -1.84
CA VAL A 79 9.98 11.35 -2.54
C VAL A 79 10.99 12.50 -2.65
N GLY A 80 10.54 13.70 -3.02
CA GLY A 80 11.39 14.89 -3.08
C GLY A 80 12.01 15.29 -1.74
N ASN A 81 11.25 15.15 -0.66
CA ASN A 81 11.70 15.45 0.71
C ASN A 81 12.42 14.26 1.40
N ARG A 82 12.65 13.15 0.68
CA ARG A 82 13.23 11.89 1.21
C ARG A 82 12.51 11.34 2.46
N VAL A 83 11.23 11.65 2.62
CA VAL A 83 10.41 11.10 3.71
C VAL A 83 9.94 9.70 3.30
N SER A 84 10.15 8.71 4.16
CA SER A 84 9.74 7.34 3.86
C SER A 84 8.23 7.19 3.89
N ALA A 85 7.71 6.51 2.87
CA ALA A 85 6.34 6.05 2.78
C ALA A 85 6.12 4.88 3.78
N ASN A 86 6.12 5.17 5.09
CA ASN A 86 5.84 4.20 6.12
C ASN A 86 4.33 3.90 6.18
N LEU A 87 3.94 2.68 6.54
CA LEU A 87 2.53 2.26 6.67
C LEU A 87 1.71 3.16 7.62
N MET A 88 2.34 3.74 8.65
CA MET A 88 1.70 4.69 9.56
C MET A 88 1.48 6.08 8.92
N SER A 89 2.33 6.48 7.98
CA SER A 89 2.18 7.73 7.19
C SER A 89 1.19 7.54 6.04
N LEU A 90 1.24 6.40 5.34
CA LEU A 90 0.28 6.03 4.29
C LEU A 90 -1.14 5.81 4.83
N GLY A 91 -1.26 5.25 6.04
CA GLY A 91 -2.56 4.99 6.67
C GLY A 91 -3.23 6.25 7.23
N ALA A 92 -2.48 7.35 7.41
CA ALA A 92 -3.00 8.63 7.92
C ALA A 92 -3.37 9.61 6.79
N LEU A 93 -3.24 9.19 5.53
CA LEU A 93 -3.42 9.99 4.32
C LEU A 93 -4.89 10.05 3.84
N ASP A 94 -5.84 9.91 4.79
CA ASP A 94 -7.31 9.86 4.57
C ASP A 94 -7.83 11.02 3.70
#